data_AF-S4PU26-F1
#
_entry.id   AF-S4PU26-F1
#
_cell.length_a   1.000
_cell.length_b   1.000
_cell.length_c   1.000
_cell.angle_alpha   90.00
_cell.angle_beta   90.00
_cell.angle_gamma   90.00
#
_symmetry.space_group_name_H-M   'P 1'
#
loop_
_entity.id
_entity.type
_entity.pdbx_description
1 polymer ?
#
loop_
_entity_poly.entity_id
_entity_poly.type
_entity_poly.pdbx_seq_one_letter_code
_entity_poly.pdbx_strand_id
1 'polypeptide(L)'
;MEKLRAGEDTLYYESFKKMMKYEKETSLHEKNGFVSGSRTMLRLHRGLDFIRLFLKRLSESEEGVNTCTTCQGSYNETLAEFHPWYIRKAATLAMHALPSRP
;
A
#
# COMPACT_ATOMS: atom_id res chain seq x y z
N MET A 1 -12.66 3.36 1.50
CA MET A 1 -13.24 2.08 1.95
C MET A 1 -14.35 2.29 2.96
N GLU A 2 -14.13 2.99 4.07
CA GLU A 2 -15.19 3.22 5.08
C GLU A 2 -16.42 3.93 4.50
N LYS A 3 -16.22 4.96 3.67
CA LYS A 3 -17.32 5.65 2.97
C LYS A 3 -18.13 4.73 2.03
N LEU A 4 -17.48 3.73 1.41
CA LEU A 4 -18.17 2.75 0.55
C LEU A 4 -18.96 1.73 1.37
N ARG A 5 -18.48 1.40 2.57
CA ARG A 5 -19.15 0.51 3.53
C ARG A 5 -20.31 1.17 4.28
N ALA A 6 -20.31 2.50 4.38
CA ALA A 6 -21.36 3.30 5.01
C ALA A 6 -22.43 3.82 4.03
N GLY A 7 -22.25 3.57 2.72
CA GLY A 7 -23.18 4.00 1.68
C GLY A 7 -24.31 3.00 1.42
N GLU A 8 -25.16 3.33 0.46
CA GLU A 8 -26.33 2.51 0.05
C GLU A 8 -25.93 1.10 -0.45
N ASP A 9 -24.74 0.97 -1.06
CA ASP A 9 -24.21 -0.29 -1.60
C ASP A 9 -23.51 -1.19 -0.56
N THR A 10 -23.69 -0.96 0.74
CA THR A 10 -22.93 -1.61 1.84
C THR A 10 -22.86 -3.14 1.72
N LEU A 11 -23.94 -3.80 1.28
CA LEU A 11 -24.04 -5.25 1.09
C LEU A 11 -22.98 -5.82 0.12
N TYR A 12 -22.55 -5.00 -0.86
CA TYR A 12 -21.53 -5.38 -1.84
C TYR A 12 -20.10 -5.17 -1.33
N TYR A 13 -19.90 -4.38 -0.26
CA TYR A 13 -18.58 -4.07 0.32
C TYR A 13 -18.27 -4.80 1.63
N GLU A 14 -19.07 -5.80 2.02
CA GLU A 14 -18.84 -6.63 3.22
C GLU A 14 -17.60 -7.52 3.12
N SER A 15 -17.25 -7.97 1.92
CA SER A 15 -16.04 -8.76 1.67
C SER A 15 -15.35 -8.32 0.39
N PHE A 16 -14.05 -8.54 0.30
CA PHE A 16 -13.28 -8.19 -0.90
C PHE A 16 -13.79 -8.93 -2.14
N LYS A 17 -14.20 -10.18 -1.99
CA LYS A 17 -14.76 -10.97 -3.10
C LYS A 17 -16.05 -10.36 -3.64
N LYS A 18 -16.98 -9.96 -2.75
CA LYS A 18 -18.23 -9.30 -3.15
C LYS A 18 -17.95 -7.96 -3.83
N MET A 19 -17.06 -7.16 -3.25
CA MET A 19 -16.67 -5.84 -3.78
C MET A 19 -16.09 -5.95 -5.18
N MET A 20 -15.11 -6.83 -5.37
CA MET A 20 -14.44 -7.01 -6.67
C MET A 20 -15.42 -7.51 -7.74
N LYS A 21 -16.34 -8.41 -7.38
CA LYS A 21 -17.37 -8.89 -8.31
C LYS A 21 -18.32 -7.76 -8.71
N TYR A 22 -18.85 -7.03 -7.73
CA TYR A 22 -19.76 -5.91 -7.95
C TYR A 22 -19.15 -4.81 -8.82
N GLU A 23 -17.94 -4.32 -8.47
CA GLU A 23 -17.30 -3.25 -9.23
C GLU A 23 -16.86 -3.66 -10.65
N LYS A 24 -16.63 -4.96 -10.86
CA LYS A 24 -16.34 -5.52 -12.18
C LYS A 24 -17.61 -5.59 -13.03
N GLU A 25 -18.70 -6.14 -12.50
CA GLU A 25 -19.97 -6.31 -13.22
C GLU A 25 -20.63 -4.96 -13.56
N THR A 26 -20.46 -3.95 -12.71
CA THR A 26 -21.01 -2.59 -12.92
C THR A 26 -20.05 -1.65 -13.66
N SER A 27 -18.86 -2.12 -14.05
CA SER A 27 -17.80 -1.32 -14.70
C SER A 27 -17.40 -0.05 -13.91
N LEU A 28 -17.64 -0.02 -12.59
CA LEU A 28 -17.34 1.11 -11.73
C LEU A 28 -15.83 1.42 -11.65
N HIS A 29 -14.98 0.44 -11.93
CA HIS A 29 -13.54 0.60 -11.97
C HIS A 29 -13.05 1.51 -13.12
N GLU A 30 -13.83 1.65 -14.18
CA GLU A 30 -13.53 2.50 -15.36
C GLU A 30 -14.18 3.89 -15.29
N LYS A 31 -15.13 4.09 -14.37
CA LYS A 31 -15.86 5.35 -14.24
C LYS A 31 -14.95 6.48 -13.74
N ASN A 32 -14.73 7.47 -14.60
CA ASN A 32 -14.00 8.68 -14.25
C ASN A 32 -14.69 9.42 -13.10
N GLY A 33 -13.91 9.83 -12.09
CA GLY A 33 -14.42 10.49 -10.88
C GLY A 33 -14.92 9.55 -9.77
N PHE A 34 -15.04 8.24 -10.02
CA PHE A 34 -15.36 7.26 -8.99
C PHE A 34 -14.10 6.70 -8.33
N VAL A 35 -14.08 6.69 -7.00
CA VAL A 35 -12.99 6.08 -6.22
C VAL A 35 -13.34 4.62 -5.96
N SER A 36 -12.91 3.73 -6.86
CA SER A 36 -13.12 2.28 -6.72
C SER A 36 -12.44 1.72 -5.46
N GLY A 37 -13.19 0.91 -4.73
CA GLY A 37 -12.74 0.09 -3.63
C GLY A 37 -11.69 -0.92 -4.06
N SER A 38 -11.83 -1.56 -5.22
CA SER A 38 -10.83 -2.49 -5.77
C SER A 38 -9.50 -1.79 -6.07
N ARG A 39 -9.52 -0.61 -6.70
CA ARG A 39 -8.32 0.22 -6.93
C ARG A 39 -7.68 0.68 -5.61
N THR A 40 -8.50 1.04 -4.63
CA THR A 40 -8.04 1.41 -3.29
C THR A 40 -7.38 0.22 -2.58
N MET A 41 -8.00 -0.96 -2.64
CA MET A 41 -7.50 -2.19 -2.04
C MET A 41 -6.18 -2.64 -2.66
N LEU A 42 -6.03 -2.50 -3.98
CA LEU A 42 -4.77 -2.80 -4.66
C LEU A 42 -3.60 -1.96 -4.14
N ARG A 43 -3.84 -0.65 -3.88
CA ARG A 43 -2.81 0.24 -3.30
C ARG A 43 -2.46 -0.17 -1.87
N LEU A 44 -3.46 -0.53 -1.06
CA LEU A 44 -3.24 -1.03 0.30
C LEU A 44 -2.46 -2.34 0.30
N HIS A 45 -2.79 -3.27 -0.59
CA HIS A 45 -2.06 -4.54 -0.74
C HIS A 45 -0.58 -4.31 -1.07
N ARG A 46 -0.28 -3.42 -2.03
CA ARG A 46 1.11 -3.06 -2.36
C ARG A 46 1.84 -2.42 -1.17
N GLY A 47 1.16 -1.55 -0.42
CA GLY A 47 1.71 -0.97 0.81
C GLY A 47 1.97 -2.00 1.91
N LEU A 48 1.08 -3.00 2.04
CA LEU A 48 1.24 -4.07 3.00
C LEU A 48 2.42 -4.99 2.66
N ASP A 49 2.64 -5.27 1.37
CA ASP A 49 3.79 -6.06 0.94
C ASP A 49 5.12 -5.36 1.24
N PHE A 50 5.18 -4.04 1.04
CA PHE A 50 6.30 -3.22 1.52
C PHE A 50 6.52 -3.36 3.04
N ILE A 51 5.47 -3.18 3.85
CA ILE A 51 5.56 -3.28 5.32
C ILE A 51 6.00 -4.68 5.73
N ARG A 52 5.44 -5.73 5.12
CA ARG A 52 5.80 -7.13 5.36
C ARG A 52 7.29 -7.35 5.09
N LEU A 53 7.80 -6.92 3.93
CA LEU A 53 9.21 -7.09 3.58
C LEU A 53 10.13 -6.30 4.51
N PHE A 54 9.76 -5.05 4.85
CA PHE A 54 10.51 -4.21 5.77
C PHE A 54 10.59 -4.83 7.17
N LEU A 55 9.46 -5.26 7.73
CA LEU A 55 9.42 -5.90 9.05
C LEU A 55 10.17 -7.24 9.08
N LYS A 56 10.07 -8.03 8.01
CA LYS A 56 10.84 -9.28 7.89
C LYS A 56 12.35 -8.99 7.95
N ARG A 57 12.85 -8.07 7.13
CA ARG A 57 14.27 -7.70 7.14
C ARG A 57 14.69 -7.11 8.47
N LEU A 58 13.85 -6.28 9.08
CA LEU A 58 14.12 -5.74 10.39
C LEU A 58 14.25 -6.87 11.43
N SER A 59 13.38 -7.88 11.40
CA SER A 59 13.47 -9.03 12.32
C SER A 59 14.72 -9.89 12.11
N GLU A 60 15.23 -9.97 10.88
CA GLU A 60 16.42 -10.76 10.50
C GLU A 60 17.73 -9.96 10.64
N SER A 61 17.67 -8.64 10.86
CA SER A 61 18.84 -7.77 10.97
C SER A 61 19.48 -7.84 12.36
N GLU A 62 20.81 -7.80 12.38
CA GLU A 62 21.63 -7.68 13.60
C GLU A 62 21.41 -6.32 14.31
N GLU A 63 21.82 -6.23 15.58
CA GLU A 63 21.84 -4.97 16.34
C GLU A 63 22.77 -3.95 15.66
N GLY A 64 22.35 -2.69 15.61
CA GLY A 64 23.12 -1.61 14.96
C GLY A 64 22.93 -1.46 13.44
N VAL A 65 22.11 -2.31 12.79
CA VAL A 65 21.79 -2.14 11.37
C VAL A 65 20.98 -0.85 11.14
N ASN A 66 21.39 -0.08 10.13
CA ASN A 66 20.74 1.17 9.76
C ASN A 66 19.32 0.93 9.22
N THR A 67 18.32 1.33 10.01
CA THR A 67 16.89 1.21 9.67
C THR A 67 16.53 1.95 8.39
N CYS A 68 17.24 3.04 8.07
CA CYS A 68 17.05 3.80 6.83
C CYS A 68 17.38 2.94 5.61
N THR A 69 18.55 2.26 5.59
CA THR A 69 18.98 1.46 4.44
C THR A 69 18.07 0.25 4.24
N THR A 70 17.63 -0.38 5.32
CA THR A 70 16.69 -1.51 5.27
C THR A 70 15.33 -1.06 4.71
N CYS A 71 14.82 0.08 5.17
CA CYS A 71 13.56 0.64 4.70
C CYS A 71 13.61 1.05 3.22
N GLN A 72 14.69 1.73 2.80
CA GLN A 72 14.91 2.12 1.41
C GLN A 72 15.00 0.89 0.49
N GLY A 73 15.73 -0.16 0.91
CA GLY A 73 15.81 -1.41 0.18
C GLY A 73 14.44 -2.07 -0.01
N SER A 74 13.68 -2.21 1.08
CA SER A 74 12.32 -2.77 1.02
C SER A 74 11.38 -1.95 0.13
N TYR A 75 11.49 -0.62 0.17
CA TYR A 75 10.68 0.27 -0.67
C TYR A 75 11.00 0.11 -2.16
N ASN A 76 12.30 0.04 -2.50
CA ASN A 76 12.76 -0.07 -3.88
C ASN A 76 12.34 -1.39 -4.54
N GLU A 77 12.24 -2.47 -3.77
CA GLU A 77 11.82 -3.79 -4.27
C GLU A 77 10.31 -3.98 -4.35
N THR A 78 9.51 -3.06 -3.78
CA THR A 78 8.05 -3.21 -3.70
C THR A 78 7.32 -1.98 -4.25
N LEU A 79 7.08 -0.96 -3.40
CA LEU A 79 6.27 0.21 -3.74
C LEU A 79 6.87 1.07 -4.85
N ALA A 80 8.20 1.12 -4.99
CA ALA A 80 8.87 1.97 -5.96
C ALA A 80 8.48 1.64 -7.41
N GLU A 81 8.11 0.39 -7.71
CA GLU A 81 7.67 -0.04 -9.03
C GLU A 81 6.37 0.66 -9.48
N PHE A 82 5.56 1.12 -8.52
CA PHE A 82 4.26 1.74 -8.75
C PHE A 82 4.27 3.26 -8.53
N HIS A 83 5.41 3.85 -8.17
CA HIS A 83 5.54 5.25 -7.85
C HIS A 83 6.33 6.03 -8.92
N PRO A 84 5.82 7.20 -9.37
CA PRO A 84 6.58 8.10 -10.22
C PRO A 84 7.92 8.50 -9.60
N TRP A 85 8.86 8.92 -10.43
CA TRP A 85 10.21 9.32 -10.00
C TRP A 85 10.22 10.31 -8.82
N TYR A 86 9.36 11.34 -8.84
CA TYR A 86 9.33 12.35 -7.78
C TYR A 86 8.80 11.80 -6.45
N ILE A 87 7.81 10.90 -6.47
CA ILE A 87 7.33 10.22 -5.25
C ILE A 87 8.43 9.33 -4.67
N ARG A 88 9.18 8.62 -5.52
CA ARG A 88 10.35 7.84 -5.07
C ARG A 88 11.37 8.70 -4.34
N LYS A 89 11.71 9.87 -4.88
CA LYS A 89 12.65 10.80 -4.24
C LYS A 89 12.15 11.31 -2.89
N ALA A 90 10.88 11.73 -2.82
CA ALA A 90 10.27 12.19 -1.57
C ALA A 90 10.24 11.07 -0.51
N ALA A 91 9.88 9.85 -0.90
CA ALA A 91 9.84 8.70 0.00
C ALA A 91 11.24 8.35 0.54
N THR A 92 12.26 8.28 -0.34
CA THR A 92 13.65 8.03 0.07
C THR A 92 14.15 9.10 1.04
N LEU A 93 13.80 10.38 0.80
CA LEU A 93 14.14 11.47 1.71
C LEU A 93 13.48 11.30 3.08
N ALA A 94 12.19 10.98 3.11
CA ALA A 94 11.45 10.77 4.37
C ALA A 94 12.05 9.61 5.20
N MET A 95 12.58 8.57 4.55
CA MET A 95 13.20 7.44 5.24
C MET A 95 14.48 7.80 5.99
N HIS A 96 15.14 8.91 5.67
CA HIS A 96 16.29 9.40 6.46
C HIS A 96 15.88 9.89 7.86
N ALA A 97 14.60 10.15 8.10
CA ALA A 97 14.07 10.51 9.41
C ALA A 97 13.80 9.28 10.31
N LEU A 98 14.02 8.05 9.83
CA LEU A 98 13.85 6.86 10.64
C LEU A 98 14.97 6.75 11.69
N PRO A 99 14.64 6.42 12.95
CA PRO A 99 15.66 6.20 13.97
C PRO A 99 16.46 4.93 13.66
N SER A 100 17.69 4.86 14.14
CA SER A 100 18.44 3.61 14.16
C SER A 100 17.80 2.63 15.13
N ARG A 101 17.93 1.34 14.84
CA ARG A 101 17.55 0.29 15.78
C ARG A 101 18.49 0.36 16.99
N PRO A 102 17.95 0.43 18.23
CA PRO A 102 18.76 0.37 19.44
C PRO A 102 19.48 -0.97 19.58
#